data_AF-A0A7C3Z7A4-F1
#
_entry.id   AF-A0A7C3Z7A4-F1
#
_cell.length_a   1.000
_cell.length_b   1.000
_cell.length_c   1.000
_cell.angle_alpha   90.00
_cell.angle_beta   90.00
_cell.angle_gamma   90.00
#
_symmetry.space_group_name_H-M   'P 1'
#
loop_
_entity.id
_entity.type
_entity.pdbx_description
1 polymer ?
#
loop_
_entity_poly.entity_id
_entity_poly.type
_entity_poly.pdbx_seq_one_letter_code
_entity_poly.pdbx_strand_id
1 'polypeptide(L)'
;MGRPTFFRQRMLTQTASLEAKGLFNYLVSEVRARREVPLEEAILLARDIQDYLEHNLLDRALGEIEFSAINGRDNHQKRGRAGQEEKLVRLEVVAEEDIELMSEFGTVAFHQGRLARLIEEAWAQGAILDGPRLCVLFPETHRGIRSLLQALWEKGAYLPVAGMKKANRDLMQDLRGVLVIDRYLGGGDLTAIRRELAVSISRWHRWWHDFKEMVVNGGRQVRQLPRELGTPVEVVESWRKLWVRHLEEDPSLPCRLGLDRSDLRRDGQGTWSRRAFEELLCQRHGYSPAAAEQMLDELKDLADRLNREQRSPGAIVYQAVSDREPAGKKLAECELKTVVLDYVVPDDWELMTRDNTQALKWSRLVRLATQARAQGATLSQPDLALLLGLSTRSVQGLLKAHPNVVVPTRGLVTDMGPVPSHVDKIISLYMDGYTETEIVRRTGHSYDSVENYLLDFARVAYLTEQGLPVPAIRKVLGCSRRLVEKHVNLYREFSGPDHAFMMAKVRRLAEAHPVKKKQHAKEE
;
A
#
# COMPACT_ATOMS: atom_id res chain seq x y z
N MET A 1 -3.58 -10.79 -36.08
CA MET A 1 -2.30 -10.93 -35.37
C MET A 1 -1.77 -9.56 -34.95
N GLY A 2 -2.27 -9.00 -33.84
CA GLY A 2 -1.84 -7.67 -33.35
C GLY A 2 -2.18 -7.42 -31.88
N ARG A 3 -2.49 -8.46 -31.10
CA ARG A 3 -2.91 -8.33 -29.68
C ARG A 3 -1.76 -8.26 -28.66
N PRO A 4 -0.60 -8.93 -28.83
CA PRO A 4 0.45 -8.95 -27.81
C PRO A 4 1.11 -7.59 -27.57
N THR A 5 1.41 -6.85 -28.64
CA THR A 5 2.12 -5.56 -28.59
C THR A 5 1.26 -4.47 -27.94
N PHE A 6 -0.01 -4.38 -28.33
CA PHE A 6 -0.96 -3.44 -27.72
C PHE A 6 -1.22 -3.72 -26.24
N PHE A 7 -1.29 -5.00 -25.85
CA PHE A 7 -1.46 -5.37 -24.44
C PHE A 7 -0.24 -4.94 -23.61
N ARG A 8 0.97 -5.19 -24.11
CA ARG A 8 2.21 -4.78 -23.44
C ARG A 8 2.33 -3.25 -23.34
N GLN A 9 2.05 -2.52 -24.42
CA GLN A 9 2.08 -1.06 -24.40
C GLN A 9 1.07 -0.47 -23.42
N ARG A 10 -0.15 -1.04 -23.37
CA ARG A 10 -1.16 -0.65 -22.39
C ARG A 10 -0.70 -0.88 -20.96
N MET A 11 -0.09 -2.04 -20.65
CA MET A 11 0.45 -2.28 -19.31
C MET A 11 1.54 -1.27 -18.95
N LEU A 12 2.47 -0.97 -19.88
CA LEU A 12 3.52 0.02 -19.65
C LEU A 12 2.95 1.42 -19.36
N THR A 13 1.89 1.83 -20.05
CA THR A 13 1.21 3.09 -19.74
C THR A 13 0.55 3.07 -18.35
N GLN A 14 -0.01 1.93 -17.96
CA GLN A 14 -0.64 1.76 -16.64
C GLN A 14 0.40 1.76 -15.52
N THR A 15 1.53 1.07 -15.69
CA THR A 15 2.62 1.03 -14.70
C THR A 15 3.31 2.37 -14.59
N ALA A 16 3.61 3.07 -15.70
CA ALA A 16 4.15 4.44 -15.66
C ALA A 16 3.22 5.41 -14.90
N SER A 17 1.91 5.23 -15.03
CA SER A 17 0.93 6.00 -14.26
C SER A 17 1.00 5.71 -12.76
N LEU A 18 1.30 4.48 -12.35
CA LEU A 18 1.43 4.09 -10.95
C LEU A 18 2.78 4.55 -10.38
N GLU A 19 3.86 4.31 -11.13
CA GLU A 19 5.22 4.77 -10.83
C GLU A 19 5.24 6.27 -10.54
N ALA A 20 4.59 7.09 -11.37
CA ALA A 20 4.55 8.54 -11.18
C ALA A 20 3.94 9.02 -9.85
N LYS A 21 3.25 8.13 -9.10
CA LYS A 21 2.64 8.42 -7.80
C LYS A 21 3.42 7.80 -6.64
N GLY A 22 4.43 6.97 -6.91
CA GLY A 22 5.24 6.30 -5.90
C GLY A 22 6.10 7.27 -5.11
N LEU A 23 6.39 6.91 -3.86
CA LEU A 23 7.27 7.70 -3.00
C LEU A 23 8.68 7.78 -3.61
N PHE A 24 9.17 6.69 -4.20
CA PHE A 24 10.48 6.67 -4.83
C PHE A 24 10.61 7.67 -5.97
N ASN A 25 9.64 7.72 -6.88
CA ASN A 25 9.69 8.67 -7.99
C ASN A 25 9.52 10.12 -7.53
N TYR A 26 8.75 10.34 -6.45
CA TYR A 26 8.74 11.64 -5.78
C TYR A 26 10.15 12.01 -5.28
N LEU A 27 10.84 11.11 -4.58
CA LEU A 27 12.20 11.32 -4.09
C LEU A 27 13.20 11.54 -5.23
N VAL A 28 13.14 10.75 -6.31
CA VAL A 28 13.98 10.94 -7.50
C VAL A 28 13.74 12.32 -8.12
N SER A 29 12.48 12.74 -8.24
CA SER A 29 12.13 14.06 -8.77
C SER A 29 12.64 15.19 -7.88
N GLU A 30 12.48 15.08 -6.56
CA GLU A 30 12.99 16.06 -5.59
C GLU A 30 14.52 16.17 -5.64
N VAL A 31 15.23 15.04 -5.69
CA VAL A 31 16.69 15.01 -5.83
C VAL A 31 17.13 15.73 -7.09
N ARG A 32 16.51 15.43 -8.24
CA ARG A 32 16.85 16.06 -9.53
C ARG A 32 16.45 17.53 -9.61
N ALA A 33 15.41 17.95 -8.90
CA ALA A 33 15.01 19.35 -8.85
C ALA A 33 16.01 20.21 -8.05
N ARG A 34 16.67 19.61 -7.06
CA ARG A 34 17.59 20.30 -6.15
C ARG A 34 19.05 20.16 -6.54
N ARG A 35 19.41 19.09 -7.25
CA ARG A 35 20.78 18.79 -7.67
C ARG A 35 20.84 18.48 -9.16
N GLU A 36 21.85 19.03 -9.82
CA GLU A 36 22.19 18.72 -11.21
C GLU A 36 22.95 17.37 -11.29
N VAL A 37 22.30 16.29 -10.87
CA VAL A 37 22.86 14.93 -10.94
C VAL A 37 22.23 14.14 -12.10
N PRO A 38 22.97 13.19 -12.70
CA PRO A 38 22.42 12.22 -13.64
C PRO A 38 21.26 11.43 -13.02
N LEU A 39 20.38 10.89 -13.88
CA LEU A 39 19.21 10.13 -13.42
C LEU A 39 19.61 8.90 -12.61
N GLU A 40 20.69 8.22 -13.01
CA GLU A 40 21.20 7.02 -12.37
C GLU A 40 21.67 7.31 -10.94
N GLU A 41 22.35 8.44 -10.73
CA GLU A 41 22.79 8.88 -9.40
C GLU A 41 21.59 9.30 -8.54
N ALA A 42 20.61 10.01 -9.12
CA ALA A 42 19.39 10.38 -8.42
C ALA A 42 18.60 9.15 -7.94
N ILE A 43 18.53 8.10 -8.77
CA ILE A 43 17.91 6.81 -8.43
C ILE A 43 18.62 6.15 -7.25
N LEU A 44 19.96 6.13 -7.24
CA LEU A 44 20.72 5.52 -6.14
C LEU A 44 20.51 6.28 -4.83
N LEU A 45 20.58 7.61 -4.88
CA LEU A 45 20.34 8.46 -3.71
C LEU A 45 18.91 8.34 -3.20
N ALA A 46 17.90 8.34 -4.09
CA ALA A 46 16.51 8.17 -3.70
C ALA A 46 16.25 6.81 -3.02
N ARG A 47 16.95 5.74 -3.42
CA ARG A 47 16.88 4.43 -2.74
C ARG A 47 17.45 4.52 -1.33
N ASP A 48 18.65 5.06 -1.19
CA ASP A 48 19.29 5.21 0.13
C ASP A 48 18.41 6.09 1.06
N ILE A 49 17.78 7.14 0.53
CA ILE A 49 16.83 7.99 1.26
C ILE A 49 15.55 7.23 1.65
N GLN A 50 14.94 6.51 0.72
CA GLN A 50 13.71 5.75 0.99
C GLN A 50 13.96 4.69 2.05
N ASP A 51 15.06 3.94 1.91
CA ASP A 51 15.47 2.93 2.87
C ASP A 51 15.64 3.58 4.27
N TYR A 52 16.32 4.72 4.38
CA TYR A 52 16.47 5.44 5.65
C TYR A 52 15.14 5.92 6.22
N LEU A 53 14.23 6.45 5.39
CA LEU A 53 12.89 6.84 5.82
C LEU A 53 12.13 5.65 6.43
N GLU A 54 12.08 4.52 5.72
CA GLU A 54 11.30 3.34 6.11
C GLU A 54 11.84 2.65 7.36
N HIS A 55 13.16 2.61 7.56
CA HIS A 55 13.77 1.90 8.69
C HIS A 55 13.95 2.77 9.95
N ASN A 56 14.02 4.10 9.81
CA ASN A 56 14.41 4.98 10.92
C ASN A 56 13.41 6.05 11.31
N LEU A 57 12.65 6.55 10.34
CA LEU A 57 11.81 7.73 10.56
C LEU A 57 10.32 7.40 10.51
N LEU A 58 9.91 6.41 9.72
CA LEU A 58 8.52 5.99 9.62
C LEU A 58 8.18 4.93 10.67
N ASP A 59 7.03 5.08 11.33
CA ASP A 59 6.55 4.07 12.28
C ASP A 59 6.17 2.74 11.58
N ARG A 60 5.74 2.86 10.32
CA ARG A 60 5.34 1.77 9.42
C ARG A 60 5.39 2.29 7.97
N ALA A 61 5.79 1.46 7.01
CA ALA A 61 5.89 1.90 5.61
C ALA A 61 4.52 2.30 5.03
N LEU A 62 4.49 3.02 3.90
CA LEU A 62 3.25 3.58 3.36
C LEU A 62 2.22 2.48 3.02
N GLY A 63 2.67 1.45 2.30
CA GLY A 63 1.84 0.30 1.92
C GLY A 63 1.79 -0.83 2.94
N GLU A 64 2.27 -0.60 4.17
CA GLU A 64 2.36 -1.60 5.23
C GLU A 64 1.13 -1.53 6.15
N ILE A 65 0.64 -2.71 6.55
CA ILE A 65 -0.45 -2.91 7.51
C ILE A 65 0.02 -3.75 8.69
N GLU A 66 -0.70 -3.67 9.80
CA GLU A 66 -0.60 -4.61 10.91
C GLU A 66 -1.71 -5.66 10.79
N PHE A 67 -1.34 -6.93 10.86
CA PHE A 67 -2.24 -8.05 10.60
C PHE A 67 -1.99 -9.23 11.54
N SER A 68 -3.05 -9.91 11.96
CA SER A 68 -2.96 -11.05 12.87
C SER A 68 -2.63 -12.35 12.12
N ALA A 69 -1.37 -12.80 12.24
CA ALA A 69 -0.87 -14.06 11.69
C ALA A 69 -0.86 -15.18 12.76
N ILE A 70 -0.61 -16.42 12.36
CA ILE A 70 -0.51 -17.56 13.29
C ILE A 70 0.87 -17.52 13.95
N ASN A 71 0.91 -17.53 15.29
CA ASN A 71 2.15 -17.52 16.04
C ASN A 71 2.95 -18.82 15.81
N GLY A 72 4.26 -18.68 15.63
CA GLY A 72 5.21 -19.78 15.47
C GLY A 72 5.47 -20.16 14.00
N ARG A 73 6.76 -20.25 13.63
CA ARG A 73 7.21 -20.63 12.28
C ARG A 73 6.82 -22.06 11.90
N ASP A 74 6.78 -22.96 12.89
CA ASP A 74 6.53 -24.40 12.69
C ASP A 74 5.06 -24.79 12.83
N ASN A 75 4.15 -23.82 13.00
CA ASN A 75 2.74 -24.07 13.31
C ASN A 75 1.92 -24.47 12.07
N HIS A 76 2.41 -25.43 11.29
CA HIS A 76 1.83 -25.81 10.00
C HIS A 76 0.49 -26.57 10.09
N GLN A 77 0.02 -26.90 11.29
CA GLN A 77 -1.18 -27.68 11.50
C GLN A 77 -2.44 -26.86 11.19
N LYS A 78 -3.37 -27.46 10.45
CA LYS A 78 -4.67 -26.85 10.18
C LYS A 78 -5.53 -26.89 11.45
N ARG A 79 -5.85 -25.73 12.01
CA ARG A 79 -6.71 -25.57 13.20
C ARG A 79 -7.78 -24.50 12.92
N GLY A 80 -8.86 -24.51 13.70
CA GLY A 80 -9.83 -23.41 13.69
C GLY A 80 -9.23 -22.15 14.32
N ARG A 81 -9.61 -20.97 13.82
CA ARG A 81 -9.05 -19.68 14.25
C ARG A 81 -9.13 -19.46 15.76
N ALA A 82 -10.24 -19.86 16.41
CA ALA A 82 -10.45 -19.71 17.85
C ALA A 82 -9.44 -20.47 18.73
N GLY A 83 -8.71 -21.46 18.19
CA GLY A 83 -7.69 -22.24 18.90
C GLY A 83 -6.26 -21.99 18.38
N GLN A 84 -6.06 -20.93 17.60
CA GLN A 84 -4.74 -20.53 17.09
C GLN A 84 -4.29 -19.29 17.85
N GLU A 85 -3.13 -19.38 18.50
CA GLU A 85 -2.48 -18.20 19.05
C GLU A 85 -2.09 -17.28 17.87
N GLU A 86 -2.54 -16.03 17.92
CA GLU A 86 -2.27 -15.04 16.89
C GLU A 86 -1.14 -14.11 17.34
N LYS A 87 -0.27 -13.74 16.38
CA LYS A 87 0.77 -12.73 16.56
C LYS A 87 0.52 -11.60 15.58
N LEU A 88 0.57 -10.36 16.06
CA LEU A 88 0.51 -9.19 15.20
C LEU A 88 1.84 -9.08 14.42
N VAL A 89 1.74 -9.04 13.10
CA VAL A 89 2.87 -8.86 12.18
C VAL A 89 2.63 -7.68 11.26
N ARG A 90 3.70 -7.07 10.79
CA ARG A 90 3.66 -6.03 9.77
C ARG A 90 3.82 -6.62 8.38
N LEU A 91 2.97 -6.24 7.44
CA LEU A 91 2.94 -6.80 6.10
C LEU A 91 2.83 -5.69 5.06
N GLU A 92 3.74 -5.67 4.10
CA GLU A 92 3.74 -4.71 3.01
C GLU A 92 2.81 -5.19 1.88
N VAL A 93 1.52 -4.84 1.97
CA VAL A 93 0.48 -5.31 1.03
C VAL A 93 0.51 -4.61 -0.31
N VAL A 94 1.16 -3.44 -0.40
CA VAL A 94 1.37 -2.69 -1.64
C VAL A 94 2.78 -2.13 -1.61
N ALA A 95 3.61 -2.53 -2.56
CA ALA A 95 4.99 -2.08 -2.65
C ALA A 95 5.31 -1.63 -4.08
N GLU A 96 6.36 -0.84 -4.28
CA GLU A 96 6.74 -0.42 -5.63
C GLU A 96 7.22 -1.57 -6.51
N GLU A 97 7.81 -2.61 -5.91
CA GLU A 97 8.21 -3.83 -6.61
C GLU A 97 7.04 -4.54 -7.30
N ASP A 98 5.80 -4.31 -6.84
CA ASP A 98 4.59 -4.81 -7.49
C ASP A 98 4.42 -4.20 -8.88
N ILE A 99 4.75 -2.91 -9.03
CA ILE A 99 4.64 -2.16 -10.28
C ILE A 99 5.75 -2.61 -11.24
N GLU A 100 6.98 -2.79 -10.75
CA GLU A 100 8.11 -3.32 -11.51
C GLU A 100 7.80 -4.72 -12.08
N LEU A 101 7.31 -5.64 -11.22
CA LEU A 101 6.93 -6.99 -11.64
C LEU A 101 5.81 -6.98 -12.67
N MET A 102 4.81 -6.12 -12.48
CA MET A 102 3.72 -5.96 -13.44
C MET A 102 4.22 -5.41 -14.79
N SER A 103 5.17 -4.49 -14.78
CA SER A 103 5.77 -3.89 -15.97
C SER A 103 6.64 -4.88 -16.75
N GLU A 104 7.50 -5.62 -16.05
CA GLU A 104 8.47 -6.53 -16.67
C GLU A 104 7.85 -7.88 -17.06
N PHE A 105 7.04 -8.46 -16.18
CA PHE A 105 6.59 -9.86 -16.28
C PHE A 105 5.06 -10.02 -16.24
N GLY A 106 4.31 -8.94 -16.03
CA GLY A 106 2.86 -8.93 -16.05
C GLY A 106 2.17 -9.31 -14.73
N THR A 107 0.84 -9.34 -14.77
CA THR A 107 -0.01 -9.46 -13.57
C THR A 107 0.23 -10.74 -12.76
N VAL A 108 0.55 -11.87 -13.40
CA VAL A 108 0.78 -13.14 -12.68
C VAL A 108 2.04 -13.06 -11.82
N ALA A 109 3.14 -12.58 -12.37
CA ALA A 109 4.39 -12.41 -11.63
C ALA A 109 4.24 -11.39 -10.49
N PHE A 110 3.52 -10.30 -10.74
CA PHE A 110 3.11 -9.36 -9.71
C PHE A 110 2.37 -10.05 -8.55
N HIS A 111 1.35 -10.86 -8.84
CA HIS A 111 0.60 -11.59 -7.79
C HIS A 111 1.48 -12.58 -7.03
N GLN A 112 2.36 -13.29 -7.73
CA GLN A 112 3.30 -14.23 -7.12
C GLN A 112 4.30 -13.52 -6.20
N GLY A 113 4.89 -12.41 -6.66
CA GLY A 113 5.85 -11.64 -5.89
C GLY A 113 5.25 -11.07 -4.62
N ARG A 114 4.06 -10.44 -4.73
CA ARG A 114 3.33 -9.93 -3.55
C ARG A 114 3.00 -11.04 -2.55
N LEU A 115 2.47 -12.18 -3.02
CA LEU A 115 2.14 -13.29 -2.12
C LEU A 115 3.38 -13.86 -1.44
N ALA A 116 4.49 -14.00 -2.18
CA ALA A 116 5.76 -14.46 -1.63
C ALA A 116 6.27 -13.50 -0.56
N ARG A 117 6.28 -12.20 -0.84
CA ARG A 117 6.67 -11.14 0.11
C ARG A 117 5.88 -11.23 1.42
N LEU A 118 4.55 -11.31 1.36
CA LEU A 118 3.69 -11.38 2.56
C LEU A 118 3.98 -12.63 3.42
N ILE A 119 4.26 -13.77 2.78
CA ILE A 119 4.61 -15.01 3.49
C ILE A 119 5.99 -14.90 4.13
N GLU A 120 6.96 -14.35 3.40
CA GLU A 120 8.33 -14.15 3.87
C GLU A 120 8.39 -13.17 5.06
N GLU A 121 7.65 -12.06 4.99
CA GLU A 121 7.55 -11.05 6.06
C GLU A 121 6.92 -11.61 7.33
N ALA A 122 5.84 -12.37 7.21
CA ALA A 122 5.22 -13.06 8.35
C ALA A 122 6.22 -14.05 8.99
N TRP A 123 6.91 -14.84 8.16
CA TRP A 123 7.88 -15.84 8.61
C TRP A 123 9.11 -15.21 9.29
N ALA A 124 9.63 -14.12 8.74
CA ALA A 124 10.72 -13.36 9.33
C ALA A 124 10.36 -12.87 10.74
N GLN A 125 9.10 -12.47 10.94
CA GLN A 125 8.56 -12.06 12.24
C GLN A 125 8.14 -13.22 13.14
N GLY A 126 8.45 -14.47 12.79
CA GLY A 126 8.17 -15.64 13.62
C GLY A 126 6.72 -16.12 13.60
N ALA A 127 5.98 -15.79 12.54
CA ALA A 127 4.59 -16.19 12.33
C ALA A 127 4.39 -16.84 10.96
N ILE A 128 3.24 -17.44 10.71
CA ILE A 128 2.87 -17.94 9.37
C ILE A 128 1.43 -17.56 9.01
N LEU A 129 1.13 -17.60 7.71
CA LEU A 129 -0.20 -17.35 7.17
C LEU A 129 -0.90 -18.65 6.78
N ASP A 130 -2.22 -18.63 6.74
CA ASP A 130 -3.06 -19.72 6.23
C ASP A 130 -3.90 -19.26 5.03
N GLY A 131 -4.53 -20.21 4.35
CA GLY A 131 -5.35 -19.94 3.17
C GLY A 131 -6.40 -18.83 3.38
N PRO A 132 -7.23 -18.87 4.45
CA PRO A 132 -8.17 -17.79 4.79
C PRO A 132 -7.52 -16.41 4.94
N ARG A 133 -6.41 -16.29 5.69
CA ARG A 133 -5.69 -15.02 5.83
C ARG A 133 -5.19 -14.49 4.49
N LEU A 134 -4.64 -15.37 3.65
CA LEU A 134 -4.18 -15.00 2.31
C LEU A 134 -5.35 -14.54 1.41
N CYS A 135 -6.51 -15.21 1.47
CA CYS A 135 -7.71 -14.82 0.72
C CYS A 135 -8.32 -13.48 1.19
N VAL A 136 -8.16 -13.12 2.47
CA VAL A 136 -8.55 -11.79 2.96
C VAL A 136 -7.51 -10.76 2.52
N LEU A 137 -6.22 -10.99 2.68
CA LEU A 137 -5.20 -10.03 2.26
C LEU A 137 -5.26 -9.76 0.77
N PHE A 138 -5.36 -10.82 -0.02
CA PHE A 138 -5.39 -10.78 -1.47
C PHE A 138 -6.71 -11.38 -1.93
N PRO A 139 -7.66 -10.59 -2.51
CA PRO A 139 -9.03 -11.03 -2.76
C PRO A 139 -9.09 -12.03 -3.93
N GLU A 140 -8.48 -13.19 -3.76
CA GLU A 140 -8.47 -14.33 -4.68
C GLU A 140 -9.00 -15.57 -4.01
N THR A 141 -9.46 -16.49 -4.85
CA THR A 141 -9.98 -17.78 -4.38
C THR A 141 -8.84 -18.59 -3.78
N HIS A 142 -9.17 -19.49 -2.85
CA HIS A 142 -8.19 -20.40 -2.27
C HIS A 142 -7.47 -21.23 -3.35
N ARG A 143 -8.19 -21.60 -4.43
CA ARG A 143 -7.61 -22.27 -5.60
C ARG A 143 -6.63 -21.36 -6.36
N GLY A 144 -6.98 -20.10 -6.54
CA GLY A 144 -6.12 -19.09 -7.18
C GLY A 144 -4.82 -18.88 -6.42
N ILE A 145 -4.91 -18.61 -5.10
CA ILE A 145 -3.73 -18.47 -4.22
C ILE A 145 -2.83 -19.71 -4.32
N ARG A 146 -3.42 -20.90 -4.21
CA ARG A 146 -2.65 -22.15 -4.32
C ARG A 146 -1.95 -22.29 -5.67
N SER A 147 -2.63 -21.95 -6.76
CA SER A 147 -2.04 -22.04 -8.11
C SER A 147 -0.84 -21.11 -8.27
N LEU A 148 -0.90 -19.90 -7.71
CA LEU A 148 0.18 -18.93 -7.76
C LEU A 148 1.41 -19.42 -6.98
N LEU A 149 1.19 -19.94 -5.76
CA LEU A 149 2.25 -20.45 -4.89
C LEU A 149 2.84 -21.77 -5.39
N GLN A 150 2.04 -22.62 -6.03
CA GLN A 150 2.50 -23.91 -6.56
C GLN A 150 3.68 -23.75 -7.54
N ALA A 151 3.61 -22.76 -8.42
CA ALA A 151 4.69 -22.48 -9.36
C ALA A 151 5.99 -22.03 -8.67
N LEU A 152 5.91 -21.39 -7.50
CA LEU A 152 7.10 -21.02 -6.71
C LEU A 152 7.64 -22.20 -5.92
N TRP A 153 6.77 -23.02 -5.32
CA TRP A 153 7.17 -24.24 -4.62
C TRP A 153 7.88 -25.23 -5.57
N GLU A 154 7.39 -25.41 -6.80
CA GLU A 154 8.04 -26.24 -7.83
C GLU A 154 9.45 -25.76 -8.20
N LYS A 155 9.75 -24.48 -7.96
CA LYS A 155 11.08 -23.88 -8.14
C LYS A 155 11.92 -23.93 -6.86
N GLY A 156 11.44 -24.60 -5.81
CA GLY A 156 12.16 -24.78 -4.55
C GLY A 156 11.94 -23.67 -3.52
N ALA A 157 11.13 -22.64 -3.82
CA ALA A 157 11.00 -21.49 -2.93
C ALA A 157 10.34 -21.88 -1.59
N TYR A 158 11.03 -21.58 -0.49
CA TYR A 158 10.52 -21.81 0.86
C TYR A 158 9.47 -20.75 1.23
N LEU A 159 8.20 -21.13 1.09
CA LEU A 159 7.03 -20.29 1.35
C LEU A 159 6.02 -21.05 2.21
N PRO A 160 6.22 -21.12 3.53
CA PRO A 160 5.39 -21.93 4.42
C PRO A 160 4.01 -21.31 4.63
N VAL A 161 2.97 -22.12 4.38
CA VAL A 161 1.57 -21.78 4.62
C VAL A 161 0.94 -22.87 5.50
N ALA A 162 0.18 -22.48 6.52
CA ALA A 162 -0.47 -23.45 7.41
C ALA A 162 -1.52 -24.28 6.65
N GLY A 163 -1.57 -25.58 6.95
CA GLY A 163 -2.50 -26.51 6.31
C GLY A 163 -2.10 -26.99 4.91
N MET A 164 -0.85 -26.76 4.49
CA MET A 164 -0.30 -27.30 3.24
C MET A 164 -0.23 -28.83 3.22
N LYS A 165 -0.40 -29.42 2.02
CA LYS A 165 -0.16 -30.86 1.81
C LYS A 165 1.32 -31.17 2.01
N LYS A 166 1.64 -32.38 2.50
CA LYS A 166 3.03 -32.85 2.65
C LYS A 166 3.81 -32.75 1.33
N ALA A 167 3.22 -33.20 0.22
CA ALA A 167 3.83 -33.09 -1.11
C ALA A 167 4.29 -31.67 -1.48
N ASN A 168 3.54 -30.62 -1.08
CA ASN A 168 3.95 -29.25 -1.36
C ASN A 168 5.07 -28.77 -0.43
N ARG A 169 5.13 -29.30 0.80
CA ARG A 169 6.21 -28.99 1.74
C ARG A 169 7.53 -29.63 1.29
N ASP A 170 7.46 -30.84 0.75
CA ASP A 170 8.61 -31.59 0.27
C ASP A 170 9.26 -30.95 -0.99
N LEU A 171 8.54 -30.05 -1.69
CA LEU A 171 9.10 -29.28 -2.82
C LEU A 171 9.98 -28.11 -2.38
N MET A 172 9.82 -27.60 -1.16
CA MET A 172 10.54 -26.42 -0.68
C MET A 172 11.99 -26.78 -0.33
N GLN A 173 12.93 -25.98 -0.81
CA GLN A 173 14.37 -26.20 -0.67
C GLN A 173 15.02 -25.12 0.17
N ASP A 174 14.90 -23.85 -0.24
CA ASP A 174 15.56 -22.73 0.44
C ASP A 174 14.77 -21.42 0.27
N LEU A 175 15.16 -20.40 1.03
CA LEU A 175 14.61 -19.06 0.96
C LEU A 175 14.78 -18.48 -0.45
N ARG A 176 13.78 -17.74 -0.93
CA ARG A 176 13.75 -17.25 -2.30
C ARG A 176 14.96 -16.40 -2.65
N GLY A 177 15.40 -15.51 -1.75
CA GLY A 177 16.62 -14.71 -1.93
C GLY A 177 17.90 -15.54 -2.00
N VAL A 178 17.94 -16.73 -1.39
CA VAL A 178 19.08 -17.65 -1.48
C VAL A 178 19.07 -18.36 -2.83
N LEU A 179 17.91 -18.87 -3.26
CA LEU A 179 17.78 -19.56 -4.55
C LEU A 179 18.12 -18.65 -5.75
N VAL A 180 17.75 -17.37 -5.67
CA VAL A 180 18.04 -16.41 -6.74
C VAL A 180 19.55 -16.23 -6.88
N ILE A 181 20.26 -16.02 -5.77
CA ILE A 181 21.71 -15.85 -5.77
C ILE A 181 22.40 -17.15 -6.19
N ASP A 182 21.95 -18.30 -5.68
CA ASP A 182 22.50 -19.61 -6.04
C ASP A 182 22.46 -19.85 -7.56
N ARG A 183 21.27 -19.66 -8.16
CA ARG A 183 21.10 -19.84 -9.60
C ARG A 183 21.89 -18.82 -10.42
N TYR A 184 22.06 -17.60 -9.91
CA TYR A 184 22.85 -16.57 -10.58
C TYR A 184 24.35 -16.87 -10.55
N LEU A 185 24.88 -17.28 -9.39
CA LEU A 185 26.27 -17.72 -9.25
C LEU A 185 26.56 -18.97 -10.08
N GLY A 186 25.58 -19.88 -10.21
CA GLY A 186 25.61 -21.01 -11.12
C GLY A 186 25.53 -20.67 -12.62
N GLY A 187 25.55 -19.38 -12.99
CA GLY A 187 25.59 -18.91 -14.37
C GLY A 187 24.22 -18.80 -15.07
N GLY A 188 23.12 -18.87 -14.32
CA GLY A 188 21.78 -18.72 -14.87
C GLY A 188 21.48 -17.29 -15.36
N ASP A 189 20.62 -17.18 -16.38
CA ASP A 189 20.16 -15.88 -16.87
C ASP A 189 19.32 -15.15 -15.82
N LEU A 190 19.75 -13.95 -15.42
CA LEU A 190 19.12 -13.16 -14.37
C LEU A 190 17.65 -12.85 -14.69
N THR A 191 17.33 -12.54 -15.95
CA THR A 191 15.96 -12.20 -16.35
C THR A 191 15.03 -13.41 -16.21
N ALA A 192 15.50 -14.59 -16.62
CA ALA A 192 14.78 -15.85 -16.45
C ALA A 192 14.59 -16.19 -14.96
N ILE A 193 15.65 -16.11 -14.15
CA ILE A 193 15.58 -16.37 -12.70
C ILE A 193 14.54 -15.45 -12.04
N ARG A 194 14.62 -14.14 -12.31
CA ARG A 194 13.71 -13.15 -11.75
C ARG A 194 12.25 -13.40 -12.17
N ARG A 195 12.02 -13.80 -13.42
CA ARG A 195 10.67 -14.17 -13.88
C ARG A 195 10.14 -15.40 -13.16
N GLU A 196 10.95 -16.46 -13.03
CA GLU A 196 10.53 -17.72 -12.42
C GLU A 196 10.24 -17.62 -10.93
N LEU A 197 11.02 -16.79 -10.21
CA LEU A 197 10.88 -16.60 -8.76
C LEU A 197 10.13 -15.30 -8.41
N ALA A 198 9.52 -14.64 -9.40
CA ALA A 198 8.77 -13.39 -9.23
C ALA A 198 9.53 -12.33 -8.40
N VAL A 199 10.73 -11.99 -8.86
CA VAL A 199 11.65 -11.05 -8.19
C VAL A 199 11.77 -9.77 -9.01
N SER A 200 11.46 -8.64 -8.40
CA SER A 200 11.59 -7.32 -9.02
C SER A 200 13.07 -6.92 -9.19
N ILE A 201 13.35 -5.85 -9.92
CA ILE A 201 14.73 -5.45 -10.19
C ILE A 201 15.31 -4.77 -8.95
N SER A 202 14.50 -4.01 -8.23
CA SER A 202 14.85 -3.44 -6.93
C SER A 202 15.15 -4.52 -5.89
N ARG A 203 14.30 -5.55 -5.76
CA ARG A 203 14.49 -6.65 -4.80
C ARG A 203 15.77 -7.43 -5.10
N TRP A 204 16.05 -7.70 -6.38
CA TRP A 204 17.33 -8.30 -6.80
C TRP A 204 18.52 -7.44 -6.38
N HIS A 205 18.51 -6.14 -6.70
CA HIS A 205 19.62 -5.26 -6.36
C HIS A 205 19.87 -5.18 -4.86
N ARG A 206 18.81 -5.17 -4.03
CA ARG A 206 18.92 -5.21 -2.58
C ARG A 206 19.58 -6.50 -2.11
N TRP A 207 19.04 -7.66 -2.48
CA TRP A 207 19.64 -8.95 -2.11
C TRP A 207 21.07 -9.12 -2.60
N TRP A 208 21.38 -8.69 -3.82
CA TRP A 208 22.73 -8.77 -4.36
C TRP A 208 23.69 -7.84 -3.63
N HIS A 209 23.26 -6.63 -3.28
CA HIS A 209 24.03 -5.71 -2.47
C HIS A 209 24.35 -6.32 -1.10
N ASP A 210 23.32 -6.81 -0.38
CA ASP A 210 23.46 -7.34 0.97
C ASP A 210 24.31 -8.62 0.98
N PHE A 211 24.20 -9.44 -0.06
CA PHE A 211 25.07 -10.59 -0.26
C PHE A 211 26.54 -10.18 -0.42
N LYS A 212 26.83 -9.16 -1.25
CA LYS A 212 28.20 -8.67 -1.42
C LYS A 212 28.75 -8.07 -0.12
N GLU A 213 27.94 -7.29 0.60
CA GLU A 213 28.31 -6.75 1.91
C GLU A 213 28.61 -7.88 2.90
N MET A 214 27.83 -8.97 2.88
CA MET A 214 28.11 -10.16 3.68
C MET A 214 29.43 -10.82 3.31
N VAL A 215 29.75 -10.95 2.01
CA VAL A 215 31.02 -11.53 1.55
C VAL A 215 32.20 -10.65 1.99
N VAL A 216 32.12 -9.34 1.76
CA VAL A 216 33.20 -8.38 2.08
C VAL A 216 33.44 -8.30 3.59
N ASN A 217 32.36 -8.29 4.38
CA ASN A 217 32.42 -8.20 5.85
C ASN A 217 32.41 -9.56 6.54
N GLY A 218 32.57 -10.66 5.80
CA GLY A 218 32.43 -12.03 6.29
C GLY A 218 33.39 -12.43 7.42
N GLY A 219 34.44 -11.65 7.68
CA GLY A 219 35.34 -11.80 8.83
C GLY A 219 34.86 -11.15 10.15
N ARG A 220 33.81 -10.31 10.13
CA ARG A 220 33.21 -9.68 11.33
C ARG A 220 32.26 -10.63 12.06
N GLN A 221 31.98 -10.35 13.34
CA GLN A 221 31.11 -11.19 14.17
C GLN A 221 29.68 -11.28 13.59
N VAL A 222 29.23 -12.51 13.33
CA VAL A 222 27.97 -12.91 12.66
C VAL A 222 26.70 -12.29 13.24
N ARG A 223 26.72 -11.87 14.51
CA ARG A 223 25.52 -11.44 15.23
C ARG A 223 25.05 -10.03 14.90
N GLN A 224 25.94 -9.16 14.39
CA GLN A 224 25.60 -7.74 14.14
C GLN A 224 25.18 -7.49 12.68
N LEU A 225 25.76 -8.23 11.73
CA LEU A 225 25.55 -8.03 10.30
C LEU A 225 24.07 -8.14 9.85
N PRO A 226 23.25 -9.09 10.32
CA PRO A 226 21.82 -9.14 9.94
C PRO A 226 21.05 -7.88 10.33
N ARG A 227 21.39 -7.27 11.48
CA ARG A 227 20.78 -6.02 11.94
C ARG A 227 21.22 -4.82 11.09
N GLU A 228 22.49 -4.80 10.68
CA GLU A 228 23.02 -3.75 9.81
C GLU A 228 22.41 -3.81 8.41
N LEU A 229 22.22 -5.00 7.86
CA LEU A 229 21.64 -5.23 6.54
C LEU A 229 20.10 -5.21 6.51
N GLY A 230 19.43 -5.08 7.67
CA GLY A 230 17.97 -5.20 7.75
C GLY A 230 17.42 -6.55 7.23
N THR A 231 18.26 -7.59 7.22
CA THR A 231 17.97 -8.87 6.58
C THR A 231 17.82 -9.97 7.64
N PRO A 232 16.85 -10.90 7.51
CA PRO A 232 16.70 -12.00 8.47
C PRO A 232 17.99 -12.81 8.63
N VAL A 233 18.30 -13.20 9.87
CA VAL A 233 19.54 -13.93 10.23
C VAL A 233 19.67 -15.21 9.41
N GLU A 234 18.55 -15.89 9.20
CA GLU A 234 18.47 -17.15 8.47
C GLU A 234 18.87 -16.99 6.99
N VAL A 235 18.54 -15.86 6.36
CA VAL A 235 18.95 -15.54 4.99
C VAL A 235 20.46 -15.36 4.92
N VAL A 236 21.03 -14.58 5.84
CA VAL A 236 22.47 -14.30 5.89
C VAL A 236 23.27 -15.59 6.15
N GLU A 237 22.79 -16.45 7.05
CA GLU A 237 23.40 -17.76 7.33
C GLU A 237 23.35 -18.69 6.11
N SER A 238 22.22 -18.76 5.40
CA SER A 238 22.10 -19.53 4.17
C SER A 238 23.00 -18.98 3.07
N TRP A 239 23.08 -17.66 2.87
CA TRP A 239 24.00 -17.05 1.91
C TRP A 239 25.47 -17.32 2.22
N ARG A 240 25.87 -17.39 3.49
CA ARG A 240 27.25 -17.76 3.84
C ARG A 240 27.56 -19.20 3.45
N LYS A 241 26.66 -20.14 3.77
CA LYS A 241 26.81 -21.55 3.37
C LYS A 241 26.88 -21.68 1.85
N LEU A 242 26.03 -20.94 1.16
CA LEU A 242 26.02 -20.85 -0.29
C LEU A 242 27.37 -20.35 -0.83
N TRP A 243 27.90 -19.26 -0.26
CA TRP A 243 29.18 -18.68 -0.67
C TRP A 243 30.35 -19.65 -0.49
N VAL A 244 30.42 -20.35 0.65
CA VAL A 244 31.47 -21.36 0.89
C VAL A 244 31.40 -22.49 -0.15
N ARG A 245 30.20 -23.00 -0.43
CA ARG A 245 30.01 -24.05 -1.45
C ARG A 245 30.49 -23.59 -2.84
N HIS A 246 30.08 -22.40 -3.26
CA HIS A 246 30.48 -21.85 -4.57
C HIS A 246 31.98 -21.52 -4.66
N LEU A 247 32.63 -21.17 -3.54
CA LEU A 247 34.08 -20.99 -3.48
C LEU A 247 34.87 -22.30 -3.61
N GLU A 248 34.35 -23.38 -3.03
CA GLU A 248 34.93 -24.72 -3.17
C GLU A 248 34.85 -25.21 -4.63
N GLU A 249 33.78 -24.84 -5.35
CA GLU A 249 33.56 -25.19 -6.75
C GLU A 249 34.35 -24.29 -7.74
N ASP A 250 34.38 -22.97 -7.51
CA ASP A 250 35.11 -21.99 -8.32
C ASP A 250 35.90 -21.00 -7.41
N PRO A 251 37.18 -21.31 -7.11
CA PRO A 251 38.03 -20.41 -6.32
C PRO A 251 38.29 -19.04 -6.97
N SER A 252 38.03 -18.88 -8.28
CA SER A 252 38.20 -17.61 -8.99
C SER A 252 37.00 -16.66 -8.86
N LEU A 253 35.91 -17.12 -8.24
CA LEU A 253 34.66 -16.40 -8.10
C LEU A 253 34.79 -15.00 -7.46
N PRO A 254 35.60 -14.78 -6.39
CA PRO A 254 35.81 -13.44 -5.84
C PRO A 254 36.37 -12.47 -6.88
N CYS A 255 37.36 -12.90 -7.66
CA CYS A 255 37.99 -12.08 -8.69
C CYS A 255 37.00 -11.78 -9.82
N ARG A 256 36.24 -12.79 -10.28
CA ARG A 256 35.21 -12.63 -11.33
C ARG A 256 34.11 -11.65 -10.95
N LEU A 257 33.72 -11.63 -9.68
CA LEU A 257 32.68 -10.75 -9.14
C LEU A 257 33.23 -9.40 -8.64
N GLY A 258 34.56 -9.20 -8.67
CA GLY A 258 35.21 -8.00 -8.16
C GLY A 258 35.14 -7.84 -6.63
N LEU A 259 34.96 -8.94 -5.90
CA LEU A 259 34.82 -8.99 -4.43
C LEU A 259 36.16 -9.19 -3.69
N ASP A 260 37.26 -9.37 -4.42
CA ASP A 260 38.61 -9.56 -3.87
C ASP A 260 39.28 -8.26 -3.38
N ARG A 261 38.62 -7.11 -3.57
CA ARG A 261 39.22 -5.81 -3.23
C ARG A 261 39.01 -5.45 -1.75
N SER A 262 40.11 -5.36 -1.01
CA SER A 262 40.19 -4.78 0.34
C SER A 262 39.58 -3.37 0.44
N ASP A 263 39.59 -2.66 -0.68
CA ASP A 263 39.17 -1.25 -0.83
C ASP A 263 37.63 -1.09 -0.75
N LEU A 264 36.88 -2.18 -0.86
CA LEU A 264 35.42 -2.21 -0.69
C LEU A 264 35.00 -2.39 0.77
N ARG A 265 35.95 -2.63 1.70
CA ARG A 265 35.65 -2.73 3.13
C ARG A 265 35.25 -1.36 3.66
N ARG A 266 33.96 -1.16 3.86
CA ARG A 266 33.45 0.00 4.60
C ARG A 266 33.55 -0.28 6.09
N ASP A 267 34.03 0.70 6.85
CA ASP A 267 33.89 0.66 8.29
C ASP A 267 32.41 0.81 8.64
N GLY A 268 31.77 -0.32 8.89
CA GLY A 268 30.38 -0.42 9.31
C GLY A 268 30.10 0.43 10.55
N GLN A 269 29.67 1.66 10.32
CA GLN A 269 28.70 2.32 11.16
C GLN A 269 27.34 1.87 10.63
N GLY A 270 26.46 1.36 11.49
CA GLY A 270 25.15 0.88 11.07
C GLY A 270 24.46 1.93 10.18
N THR A 271 24.13 1.53 8.95
CA THR A 271 23.61 2.36 7.83
C THR A 271 22.39 3.20 8.21
N TRP A 272 21.77 2.84 9.32
CA TRP A 272 20.53 3.38 9.84
C TRP A 272 20.73 4.49 10.88
N SER A 273 21.91 4.71 11.45
CA SER A 273 22.05 5.84 12.39
C SER A 273 22.02 7.17 11.63
N ARG A 274 21.42 8.24 12.19
CA ARG A 274 21.37 9.57 11.57
C ARG A 274 22.75 10.04 11.11
N ARG A 275 23.77 9.83 11.94
CA ARG A 275 25.18 10.19 11.64
C ARG A 275 25.77 9.34 10.52
N ALA A 276 25.56 8.02 10.54
CA ALA A 276 26.05 7.15 9.47
C ALA A 276 25.39 7.49 8.11
N PHE A 277 24.10 7.84 8.13
CA PHE A 277 23.41 8.28 6.92
C PHE A 277 23.92 9.63 6.42
N GLU A 278 24.22 10.58 7.32
CA GLU A 278 24.89 11.84 6.99
C GLU A 278 26.27 11.62 6.33
N GLU A 279 27.08 10.72 6.92
CA GLU A 279 28.38 10.33 6.37
C GLU A 279 28.23 9.66 5.00
N LEU A 280 27.20 8.83 4.80
CA LEU A 280 26.87 8.23 3.51
C LEU A 280 26.50 9.30 2.47
N LEU A 281 25.66 10.28 2.81
CA LEU A 281 25.31 11.39 1.91
C LEU A 281 26.56 12.17 1.49
N CYS A 282 27.45 12.47 2.44
CA CYS A 282 28.70 13.19 2.17
C CYS A 282 29.68 12.36 1.31
N GLN A 283 29.95 11.11 1.68
CA GLN A 283 30.99 10.29 1.05
C GLN A 283 30.56 9.68 -0.28
N ARG A 284 29.33 9.16 -0.37
CA ARG A 284 28.84 8.43 -1.55
C ARG A 284 28.19 9.37 -2.57
N HIS A 285 27.44 10.36 -2.09
CA HIS A 285 26.62 11.23 -2.94
C HIS A 285 27.17 12.66 -3.03
N GLY A 286 28.31 12.94 -2.41
CA GLY A 286 29.00 14.23 -2.53
C GLY A 286 28.25 15.42 -1.93
N TYR A 287 27.42 15.20 -0.90
CA TYR A 287 26.80 16.31 -0.17
C TYR A 287 27.85 17.11 0.60
N SER A 288 27.67 18.44 0.68
CA SER A 288 28.33 19.22 1.72
C SER A 288 27.70 18.91 3.08
N PRO A 289 28.42 19.04 4.20
CA PRO A 289 27.86 18.78 5.54
C PRO A 289 26.55 19.55 5.79
N ALA A 290 26.52 20.84 5.46
CA ALA A 290 25.32 21.67 5.61
C ALA A 290 24.13 21.19 4.74
N ALA A 291 24.40 20.72 3.51
CA ALA A 291 23.34 20.17 2.66
C ALA A 291 22.84 18.81 3.15
N ALA A 292 23.71 17.99 3.74
CA ALA A 292 23.33 16.71 4.35
C ALA A 292 22.46 16.93 5.60
N GLU A 293 22.84 17.87 6.48
CA GLU A 293 22.04 18.28 7.64
C GLU A 293 20.64 18.77 7.23
N GLN A 294 20.57 19.68 6.25
CA GLN A 294 19.30 20.17 5.74
C GLN A 294 18.43 19.04 5.17
N MET A 295 19.03 18.14 4.35
CA MET A 295 18.30 16.98 3.82
C MET A 295 17.73 16.11 4.95
N LEU A 296 18.51 15.83 5.99
CA LEU A 296 18.06 15.05 7.15
C LEU A 296 16.88 15.68 7.89
N ASP A 297 16.88 17.00 8.04
CA ASP A 297 15.78 17.72 8.69
C ASP A 297 14.51 17.69 7.83
N GLU A 298 14.65 17.84 6.52
CA GLU A 298 13.51 17.72 5.60
C GLU A 298 12.93 16.30 5.54
N LEU A 299 13.78 15.27 5.60
CA LEU A 299 13.34 13.88 5.70
C LEU A 299 12.57 13.64 7.00
N LYS A 300 13.02 14.25 8.10
CA LYS A 300 12.29 14.20 9.36
C LYS A 300 10.93 14.90 9.25
N ASP A 301 10.87 16.09 8.66
CA ASP A 301 9.60 16.80 8.44
C ASP A 301 8.63 16.02 7.52
N LEU A 302 9.17 15.35 6.49
CA LEU A 302 8.40 14.45 5.64
C LEU A 302 7.85 13.27 6.44
N ALA A 303 8.69 12.59 7.22
CA ALA A 303 8.27 11.48 8.07
C ALA A 303 7.24 11.91 9.12
N ASP A 304 7.42 13.06 9.77
CA ASP A 304 6.46 13.61 10.73
C ASP A 304 5.10 13.92 10.08
N ARG A 305 5.08 14.36 8.81
CA ARG A 305 3.82 14.49 8.05
C ARG A 305 3.17 13.13 7.79
N LEU A 306 3.95 12.13 7.40
CA LEU A 306 3.46 10.78 7.08
C LEU A 306 3.00 10.00 8.33
N ASN A 307 3.70 10.11 9.45
CA ASN A 307 3.36 9.45 10.71
C ASN A 307 2.15 10.08 11.41
N ARG A 308 1.89 11.37 11.18
CA ARG A 308 0.71 12.06 11.74
C ARG A 308 -0.62 11.50 11.23
N GLU A 309 -0.61 10.84 10.07
CA GLU A 309 -1.80 10.20 9.53
C GLU A 309 -2.18 8.99 10.41
N GLN A 310 -3.17 9.19 11.29
CA GLN A 310 -3.69 8.12 12.12
C GLN A 310 -4.28 7.03 11.22
N ARG A 311 -3.69 5.85 11.27
CA ARG A 311 -4.09 4.70 10.46
C ARG A 311 -4.46 3.53 11.33
N SER A 312 -5.60 2.93 11.03
CA SER A 312 -6.03 1.67 11.63
C SER A 312 -5.00 0.57 11.31
N PRO A 313 -4.97 -0.55 12.05
CA PRO A 313 -4.06 -1.66 11.77
C PRO A 313 -4.10 -2.11 10.30
N GLY A 314 -5.30 -2.23 9.72
CA GLY A 314 -5.50 -2.67 8.33
C GLY A 314 -5.44 -1.56 7.26
N ALA A 315 -5.07 -0.33 7.61
CA ALA A 315 -5.02 0.79 6.67
C ALA A 315 -3.63 1.02 6.07
N ILE A 316 -3.58 1.54 4.85
CA ILE A 316 -2.34 1.99 4.20
C ILE A 316 -2.38 3.49 3.94
N VAL A 317 -1.21 4.09 3.78
CA VAL A 317 -1.04 5.43 3.24
C VAL A 317 -0.77 5.30 1.75
N TYR A 318 -1.52 6.01 0.92
CA TYR A 318 -1.42 5.94 -0.53
C TYR A 318 -1.40 7.33 -1.15
N GLN A 319 -0.60 7.53 -2.20
CA GLN A 319 -0.57 8.77 -2.96
C GLN A 319 -1.54 8.69 -4.14
N ALA A 320 -2.56 9.53 -4.12
CA ALA A 320 -3.58 9.61 -5.15
C ALA A 320 -3.63 11.01 -5.77
N VAL A 321 -4.16 11.14 -6.99
CA VAL A 321 -4.22 12.46 -7.63
C VAL A 321 -5.34 13.28 -7.03
N SER A 322 -5.05 14.55 -6.75
CA SER A 322 -6.01 15.55 -6.27
C SER A 322 -7.25 15.56 -7.14
N ASP A 323 -8.41 15.62 -6.49
CA ASP A 323 -9.71 15.61 -7.14
C ASP A 323 -10.07 16.90 -7.89
N ARG A 324 -9.17 17.88 -7.85
CA ARG A 324 -9.26 19.18 -8.54
C ARG A 324 -8.46 19.23 -9.83
N GLU A 325 -7.61 18.24 -10.09
CA GLU A 325 -6.75 18.22 -11.26
C GLU A 325 -7.56 17.88 -12.53
N PRO A 326 -7.45 18.70 -13.60
CA PRO A 326 -8.22 18.49 -14.82
C PRO A 326 -7.74 17.27 -15.61
N ALA A 327 -8.57 16.83 -16.56
CA ALA A 327 -8.18 15.82 -17.54
C ALA A 327 -7.02 16.31 -18.43
N GLY A 328 -6.18 15.39 -18.90
CA GLY A 328 -5.14 15.67 -19.90
C GLY A 328 -3.81 16.23 -19.36
N LYS A 329 -3.74 16.67 -18.10
CA LYS A 329 -2.47 17.04 -17.46
C LYS A 329 -1.60 15.80 -17.28
N LYS A 330 -0.29 15.92 -17.51
CA LYS A 330 0.65 14.83 -17.28
C LYS A 330 0.62 14.42 -15.81
N LEU A 331 0.63 13.12 -15.54
CA LEU A 331 0.54 12.59 -14.18
C LEU A 331 1.66 13.08 -13.26
N ALA A 332 2.87 13.20 -13.79
CA ALA A 332 4.03 13.73 -13.06
C ALA A 332 3.88 15.20 -12.64
N GLU A 333 2.95 15.94 -13.26
CA GLU A 333 2.69 17.36 -12.95
C GLU A 333 1.40 17.54 -12.14
N CYS A 334 0.63 16.47 -11.94
CA CYS A 334 -0.60 16.53 -11.15
C CYS A 334 -0.26 16.67 -9.66
N GLU A 335 -1.02 17.51 -8.95
CA GLU A 335 -0.99 17.56 -7.49
C GLU A 335 -1.36 16.17 -6.93
N LEU A 336 -0.43 15.56 -6.21
CA LEU A 336 -0.65 14.34 -5.45
C LEU A 336 -1.11 14.68 -4.04
N LYS A 337 -2.04 13.89 -3.52
CA LYS A 337 -2.49 13.94 -2.14
C LYS A 337 -2.30 12.60 -1.49
N THR A 338 -1.75 12.67 -0.28
CA THR A 338 -1.64 11.53 0.62
C THR A 338 -3.01 11.25 1.20
N VAL A 339 -3.46 10.00 1.08
CA VAL A 339 -4.74 9.53 1.62
C VAL A 339 -4.55 8.25 2.42
N VAL A 340 -5.34 8.08 3.47
CA VAL A 340 -5.40 6.85 4.25
C VAL A 340 -6.51 5.97 3.69
N LEU A 341 -6.20 4.73 3.35
CA LEU A 341 -7.13 3.77 2.75
C LEU A 341 -7.21 2.51 3.60
N ASP A 342 -8.42 2.11 4.00
CA ASP A 342 -8.63 0.86 4.74
C ASP A 342 -8.52 -0.34 3.79
N TYR A 343 -7.30 -0.87 3.70
CA TYR A 343 -6.96 -2.00 2.84
C TYR A 343 -7.71 -3.27 3.27
N VAL A 344 -7.67 -3.60 4.56
CA VAL A 344 -8.40 -4.70 5.17
C VAL A 344 -9.21 -4.17 6.37
N VAL A 345 -10.48 -4.55 6.44
CA VAL A 345 -11.37 -4.26 7.59
C VAL A 345 -11.92 -5.57 8.18
N PRO A 346 -12.40 -5.58 9.44
CA PRO A 346 -13.00 -6.76 10.04
C PRO A 346 -14.10 -7.40 9.20
N ASP A 347 -14.97 -6.59 8.58
CA ASP A 347 -16.10 -7.05 7.75
C ASP A 347 -15.64 -7.84 6.50
N ASP A 348 -14.40 -7.65 6.04
CA ASP A 348 -13.86 -8.40 4.91
C ASP A 348 -13.77 -9.91 5.20
N TRP A 349 -13.69 -10.30 6.48
CA TRP A 349 -13.70 -11.70 6.89
C TRP A 349 -15.04 -12.40 6.63
N GLU A 350 -16.15 -11.66 6.71
CA GLU A 350 -17.49 -12.18 6.45
C GLU A 350 -17.77 -12.30 4.96
N LEU A 351 -17.20 -11.39 4.16
CA LEU A 351 -17.30 -11.39 2.69
C LEU A 351 -16.33 -12.38 2.03
N MET A 352 -15.26 -12.76 2.73
CA MET A 352 -14.28 -13.72 2.22
C MET A 352 -14.91 -15.11 2.17
N THR A 353 -15.02 -15.64 0.96
CA THR A 353 -15.37 -17.04 0.74
C THR A 353 -14.25 -17.74 -0.03
N ARG A 354 -14.09 -19.05 0.20
CA ARG A 354 -13.00 -19.82 -0.43
C ARG A 354 -13.09 -19.85 -1.96
N ASP A 355 -14.30 -19.81 -2.50
CA ASP A 355 -14.58 -20.07 -3.91
C ASP A 355 -15.12 -18.86 -4.67
N ASN A 356 -15.55 -17.80 -3.96
CA ASN A 356 -16.07 -16.58 -4.57
C ASN A 356 -15.50 -15.32 -3.93
N THR A 357 -14.89 -14.49 -4.77
CA THR A 357 -14.23 -13.24 -4.35
C THR A 357 -14.99 -11.99 -4.80
N GLN A 358 -16.08 -12.12 -5.56
CA GLN A 358 -16.72 -10.98 -6.22
C GLN A 358 -17.27 -9.97 -5.20
N ALA A 359 -17.93 -10.46 -4.14
CA ALA A 359 -18.45 -9.60 -3.06
C ALA A 359 -17.33 -8.81 -2.36
N LEU A 360 -16.24 -9.49 -2.00
CA LEU A 360 -15.05 -8.86 -1.40
C LEU A 360 -14.40 -7.86 -2.35
N LYS A 361 -14.16 -8.23 -3.62
CA LYS A 361 -13.59 -7.35 -4.65
C LYS A 361 -14.43 -6.08 -4.83
N TRP A 362 -15.75 -6.22 -4.91
CA TRP A 362 -16.66 -5.10 -5.07
C TRP A 362 -16.70 -4.19 -3.85
N SER A 363 -16.87 -4.77 -2.65
CA SER A 363 -16.89 -4.02 -1.38
C SER A 363 -15.62 -3.18 -1.20
N ARG A 364 -14.45 -3.79 -1.41
CA ARG A 364 -13.16 -3.07 -1.35
C ARG A 364 -13.04 -1.99 -2.40
N LEU A 365 -13.41 -2.26 -3.64
CA LEU A 365 -13.35 -1.29 -4.73
C LEU A 365 -14.14 -0.03 -4.40
N VAL A 366 -15.38 -0.18 -3.92
CA VAL A 366 -16.24 0.94 -3.52
C VAL A 366 -15.65 1.68 -2.33
N ARG A 367 -15.20 0.95 -1.30
CA ARG A 367 -14.59 1.53 -0.09
C ARG A 367 -13.37 2.39 -0.42
N LEU A 368 -12.38 1.83 -1.11
CA LEU A 368 -11.12 2.51 -1.43
C LEU A 368 -11.35 3.77 -2.28
N ALA A 369 -12.19 3.68 -3.32
CA ALA A 369 -12.51 4.83 -4.17
C ALA A 369 -13.23 5.94 -3.39
N THR A 370 -14.19 5.56 -2.53
CA THR A 370 -14.96 6.52 -1.73
C THR A 370 -14.10 7.21 -0.67
N GLN A 371 -13.22 6.46 0.00
CA GLN A 371 -12.28 7.00 1.00
C GLN A 371 -11.29 8.00 0.38
N ALA A 372 -10.72 7.68 -0.79
CA ALA A 372 -9.86 8.61 -1.50
C ALA A 372 -10.60 9.91 -1.84
N ARG A 373 -11.84 9.82 -2.35
CA ARG A 373 -12.67 10.98 -2.69
C ARG A 373 -13.05 11.81 -1.47
N ALA A 374 -13.36 11.18 -0.34
CA ALA A 374 -13.66 11.89 0.90
C ALA A 374 -12.48 12.76 1.39
N GLN A 375 -11.25 12.33 1.08
CA GLN A 375 -10.01 13.04 1.42
C GLN A 375 -9.55 14.01 0.30
N GLY A 376 -10.36 14.18 -0.75
CA GLY A 376 -10.09 15.14 -1.83
C GLY A 376 -9.09 14.65 -2.88
N ALA A 377 -8.95 13.33 -3.03
CA ALA A 377 -8.18 12.69 -4.09
C ALA A 377 -9.05 11.70 -4.90
N THR A 378 -8.55 11.17 -6.02
CA THR A 378 -9.26 10.19 -6.83
C THR A 378 -8.36 9.06 -7.28
N LEU A 379 -8.91 7.84 -7.25
CA LEU A 379 -8.20 6.64 -7.72
C LEU A 379 -8.55 6.36 -9.18
N SER A 380 -7.53 6.15 -10.00
CA SER A 380 -7.66 5.65 -11.36
C SER A 380 -7.89 4.14 -11.39
N GLN A 381 -8.34 3.59 -12.53
CA GLN A 381 -8.50 2.13 -12.67
C GLN A 381 -7.18 1.35 -12.46
N PRO A 382 -6.00 1.83 -12.92
CA PRO A 382 -4.72 1.25 -12.54
C PRO A 382 -4.46 1.22 -11.03
N ASP A 383 -4.82 2.29 -10.30
CA ASP A 383 -4.62 2.35 -8.84
C ASP A 383 -5.46 1.25 -8.16
N LEU A 384 -6.75 1.16 -8.51
CA LEU A 384 -7.64 0.12 -8.00
C LEU A 384 -7.18 -1.29 -8.39
N ALA A 385 -6.63 -1.45 -9.59
CA ALA A 385 -6.07 -2.72 -10.05
C ALA A 385 -4.87 -3.16 -9.20
N LEU A 386 -3.94 -2.24 -8.90
CA LEU A 386 -2.79 -2.50 -8.04
C LEU A 386 -3.23 -2.83 -6.61
N LEU A 387 -4.12 -2.01 -6.02
CA LEU A 387 -4.59 -2.19 -4.66
C LEU A 387 -5.31 -3.53 -4.47
N LEU A 388 -6.20 -3.89 -5.41
CA LEU A 388 -7.01 -5.10 -5.31
C LEU A 388 -6.32 -6.37 -5.86
N GLY A 389 -5.15 -6.27 -6.49
CA GLY A 389 -4.53 -7.41 -7.16
C GLY A 389 -5.36 -7.90 -8.35
N LEU A 390 -5.83 -6.96 -9.18
CA LEU A 390 -6.71 -7.22 -10.32
C LEU A 390 -6.11 -6.67 -11.61
N SER A 391 -6.61 -7.14 -12.76
CA SER A 391 -6.37 -6.42 -14.02
C SER A 391 -7.31 -5.22 -14.12
N THR A 392 -6.91 -4.15 -14.85
CA THR A 392 -7.82 -3.02 -15.11
C THR A 392 -9.09 -3.45 -15.85
N ARG A 393 -9.02 -4.54 -16.63
CA ARG A 393 -10.20 -5.11 -17.30
C ARG A 393 -11.17 -5.72 -16.29
N SER A 394 -10.65 -6.37 -15.25
CA SER A 394 -11.46 -6.91 -14.15
C SER A 394 -12.12 -5.78 -13.35
N VAL A 395 -11.37 -4.70 -13.06
CA VAL A 395 -11.92 -3.48 -12.44
C VAL A 395 -13.04 -2.88 -13.28
N GLN A 396 -12.82 -2.74 -14.59
CA GLN A 396 -13.85 -2.25 -15.52
C GLN A 396 -15.08 -3.18 -15.56
N GLY A 397 -14.86 -4.50 -15.51
CA GLY A 397 -15.92 -5.50 -15.44
C GLY A 397 -16.77 -5.37 -14.17
N LEU A 398 -16.12 -5.18 -13.01
CA LEU A 398 -16.80 -4.93 -11.73
C LEU A 398 -17.65 -3.65 -11.80
N LEU A 399 -17.09 -2.54 -12.28
CA LEU A 399 -17.84 -1.29 -12.43
C LEU A 399 -19.06 -1.45 -13.34
N LYS A 400 -18.94 -2.18 -14.46
CA LYS A 400 -20.04 -2.45 -15.38
C LYS A 400 -21.12 -3.37 -14.81
N ALA A 401 -20.75 -4.29 -13.92
CA ALA A 401 -21.70 -5.21 -13.28
C ALA A 401 -22.60 -4.50 -12.25
N HIS A 402 -22.23 -3.30 -11.80
CA HIS A 402 -22.96 -2.53 -10.80
C HIS A 402 -23.31 -1.11 -11.30
N PRO A 403 -24.09 -0.98 -12.39
CA PRO A 403 -24.34 0.32 -13.05
C PRO A 403 -25.12 1.32 -12.17
N ASN A 404 -25.84 0.83 -11.16
CA ASN A 404 -26.62 1.67 -10.25
C ASN A 404 -25.77 2.35 -9.17
N VAL A 405 -24.53 1.88 -8.96
CA VAL A 405 -23.62 2.40 -7.96
C VAL A 405 -22.58 3.29 -8.64
N VAL A 406 -22.56 4.55 -8.23
CA VAL A 406 -21.62 5.54 -8.76
C VAL A 406 -20.34 5.49 -7.94
N VAL A 407 -19.29 4.89 -8.51
CA VAL A 407 -17.97 4.80 -7.87
C VAL A 407 -17.12 6.00 -8.31
N PRO A 408 -16.60 6.83 -7.38
CA PRO A 408 -15.87 8.06 -7.70
C PRO A 408 -14.43 7.78 -8.17
N THR A 409 -14.30 7.10 -9.29
CA THR A 409 -13.01 6.89 -9.97
C THR A 409 -12.55 8.19 -10.64
N ARG A 410 -11.25 8.33 -10.85
CA ARG A 410 -10.68 9.53 -11.49
C ARG A 410 -11.35 9.84 -12.83
N GLY A 411 -11.48 8.85 -13.72
CA GLY A 411 -12.10 9.07 -15.04
C GLY A 411 -13.52 9.62 -14.92
N LEU A 412 -14.32 9.07 -13.99
CA LEU A 412 -15.67 9.57 -13.76
C LEU A 412 -15.68 11.01 -13.22
N VAL A 413 -14.80 11.32 -12.26
CA VAL A 413 -14.72 12.67 -11.66
C VAL A 413 -14.18 13.71 -12.64
N THR A 414 -13.25 13.34 -13.52
CA THR A 414 -12.73 14.26 -14.54
C THR A 414 -13.70 14.47 -15.69
N ASP A 415 -14.42 13.42 -16.11
CA ASP A 415 -15.31 13.48 -17.28
C ASP A 415 -16.66 14.15 -16.97
N MET A 416 -17.14 14.06 -15.73
CA MET A 416 -18.45 14.60 -15.32
C MET A 416 -18.38 15.94 -14.56
N GLY A 417 -17.18 16.51 -14.35
CA GLY A 417 -17.01 17.65 -13.45
C GLY A 417 -17.21 17.25 -11.98
N PRO A 418 -17.56 18.16 -11.05
CA PRO A 418 -17.83 17.82 -9.66
C PRO A 418 -18.98 16.80 -9.57
N VAL A 419 -18.66 15.52 -9.60
CA VAL A 419 -19.62 14.45 -9.34
C VAL A 419 -20.12 14.71 -7.92
N PRO A 420 -21.44 14.86 -7.70
CA PRO A 420 -21.99 14.99 -6.36
C PRO A 420 -21.41 13.85 -5.52
N SER A 421 -20.83 14.19 -4.37
CA SER A 421 -20.25 13.16 -3.52
C SER A 421 -21.32 12.15 -3.15
N HIS A 422 -20.92 10.93 -2.81
CA HIS A 422 -21.84 9.88 -2.39
C HIS A 422 -22.82 10.36 -1.29
N VAL A 423 -22.34 11.26 -0.41
CA VAL A 423 -23.13 11.97 0.61
C VAL A 423 -24.20 12.88 0.00
N ASP A 424 -23.88 13.63 -1.05
CA ASP A 424 -24.83 14.53 -1.72
C ASP A 424 -25.93 13.70 -2.36
N LYS A 425 -25.58 12.57 -2.99
CA LYS A 425 -26.56 11.66 -3.59
C LYS A 425 -27.48 11.03 -2.54
N ILE A 426 -26.96 10.66 -1.36
CA ILE A 426 -27.75 10.16 -0.23
C ILE A 426 -28.71 11.23 0.26
N ILE A 427 -28.22 12.45 0.47
CA ILE A 427 -29.03 13.59 0.91
C ILE A 427 -30.10 13.91 -0.13
N SER A 428 -29.75 14.00 -1.42
CA SER A 428 -30.72 14.24 -2.51
C SER A 428 -31.79 13.15 -2.55
N LEU A 429 -31.42 11.86 -2.50
CA LEU A 429 -32.41 10.77 -2.46
C LEU A 429 -33.32 10.86 -1.23
N TYR A 430 -32.78 11.21 -0.06
CA TYR A 430 -33.60 11.45 1.11
C TYR A 430 -34.54 12.64 0.91
N MET A 431 -34.05 13.74 0.33
CA MET A 431 -34.83 14.95 0.04
C MET A 431 -35.91 14.75 -1.02
N ASP A 432 -35.74 13.77 -1.90
CA ASP A 432 -36.73 13.31 -2.89
C ASP A 432 -37.79 12.36 -2.28
N GLY A 433 -37.67 12.03 -1.00
CA GLY A 433 -38.67 11.25 -0.25
C GLY A 433 -38.43 9.74 -0.20
N TYR A 434 -37.27 9.24 -0.67
CA TYR A 434 -36.91 7.83 -0.53
C TYR A 434 -36.67 7.45 0.92
N THR A 435 -37.07 6.23 1.29
CA THR A 435 -36.83 5.67 2.64
C THR A 435 -35.36 5.27 2.81
N GLU A 436 -34.87 5.25 4.06
CA GLU A 436 -33.48 4.82 4.36
C GLU A 436 -33.18 3.42 3.81
N THR A 437 -34.13 2.49 3.88
CA THR A 437 -34.02 1.15 3.27
C THR A 437 -33.83 1.20 1.76
N GLU A 438 -34.56 2.08 1.06
CA GLU A 438 -34.42 2.25 -0.39
C GLU A 438 -33.11 2.94 -0.75
N ILE A 439 -32.68 3.91 0.06
CA ILE A 439 -31.40 4.58 -0.07
C ILE A 439 -30.26 3.57 0.10
N VAL A 440 -30.26 2.77 1.18
CA VAL A 440 -29.30 1.68 1.41
C VAL A 440 -29.25 0.74 0.21
N ARG A 441 -30.41 0.30 -0.30
CA ARG A 441 -30.50 -0.59 -1.47
C ARG A 441 -29.95 0.04 -2.75
N ARG A 442 -30.15 1.35 -2.96
CA ARG A 442 -29.73 2.08 -4.17
C ARG A 442 -28.28 2.54 -4.13
N THR A 443 -27.77 2.83 -2.93
CA THR A 443 -26.46 3.43 -2.70
C THR A 443 -25.41 2.39 -2.32
N GLY A 444 -25.84 1.23 -1.79
CA GLY A 444 -24.96 0.14 -1.33
C GLY A 444 -24.29 0.42 0.02
N HIS A 445 -24.72 1.47 0.73
CA HIS A 445 -24.21 1.82 2.07
C HIS A 445 -24.85 0.99 3.17
N SER A 446 -24.17 0.90 4.32
CA SER A 446 -24.80 0.41 5.55
C SER A 446 -25.82 1.42 6.08
N TYR A 447 -26.79 0.95 6.87
CA TYR A 447 -27.76 1.81 7.55
C TYR A 447 -27.06 2.88 8.40
N ASP A 448 -26.07 2.47 9.21
CA ASP A 448 -25.28 3.38 10.04
C ASP A 448 -24.59 4.48 9.22
N SER A 449 -24.10 4.16 8.03
CA SER A 449 -23.44 5.15 7.17
C SER A 449 -24.45 6.17 6.63
N VAL A 450 -25.61 5.71 6.18
CA VAL A 450 -26.69 6.58 5.70
C VAL A 450 -27.20 7.49 6.83
N GLU A 451 -27.43 6.93 8.02
CA GLU A 451 -27.89 7.68 9.18
C GLU A 451 -26.90 8.77 9.58
N ASN A 452 -25.60 8.45 9.67
CA ASN A 452 -24.57 9.44 10.00
C ASN A 452 -24.52 10.59 8.98
N TYR A 453 -24.64 10.31 7.68
CA TYR A 453 -24.67 11.35 6.66
C TYR A 453 -25.89 12.27 6.76
N LEU A 454 -27.07 11.70 7.03
CA LEU A 454 -28.29 12.49 7.23
C LEU A 454 -28.22 13.33 8.51
N LEU A 455 -27.64 12.77 9.58
CA LEU A 455 -27.44 13.44 10.85
C LEU A 455 -26.50 14.64 10.73
N ASP A 456 -25.38 14.48 10.02
CA ASP A 456 -24.41 15.53 9.77
C ASP A 456 -25.02 16.67 8.94
N PHE A 457 -25.78 16.35 7.90
CA PHE A 457 -26.54 17.33 7.15
C PHE A 457 -27.58 18.06 8.01
N ALA A 458 -28.35 17.31 8.80
CA ALA A 458 -29.39 17.87 9.67
C ALA A 458 -28.82 18.87 10.68
N ARG A 459 -27.67 18.55 11.29
CA ARG A 459 -26.97 19.44 12.21
C ARG A 459 -26.49 20.72 11.53
N VAL A 460 -25.94 20.62 10.32
CA VAL A 460 -25.51 21.81 9.57
C VAL A 460 -26.71 22.66 9.14
N ALA A 461 -27.77 22.04 8.61
CA ALA A 461 -28.99 22.72 8.20
C ALA A 461 -29.63 23.49 9.37
N TYR A 462 -29.77 22.83 10.52
CA TYR A 462 -30.29 23.46 11.74
C TYR A 462 -29.46 24.67 12.19
N LEU A 463 -28.14 24.54 12.27
CA LEU A 463 -27.28 25.66 12.68
C LEU A 463 -27.26 26.81 11.65
N THR A 464 -27.47 26.49 10.37
CA THR A 464 -27.58 27.49 9.30
C THR A 464 -28.89 28.26 9.40
N GLU A 465 -30.00 27.60 9.72
CA GLU A 465 -31.30 28.24 10.01
C GLU A 465 -31.24 29.17 11.22
N GLN A 466 -30.46 28.81 12.24
CA GLN A 466 -30.20 29.66 13.42
C GLN A 466 -29.28 30.86 13.12
N GLY A 467 -28.88 31.05 11.85
CA GLY A 467 -28.09 32.20 11.41
C GLY A 467 -26.60 32.14 11.78
N LEU A 468 -26.07 30.97 12.15
CA LEU A 468 -24.64 30.86 12.45
C LEU A 468 -23.80 30.95 11.17
N PRO A 469 -22.70 31.73 11.16
CA PRO A 469 -21.80 31.77 10.02
C PRO A 469 -20.98 30.47 9.92
N VAL A 470 -20.60 30.08 8.70
CA VAL A 470 -19.83 28.85 8.39
C VAL A 470 -18.66 28.58 9.35
N PRO A 471 -17.82 29.57 9.74
CA PRO A 471 -16.73 29.35 10.69
C PRO A 471 -17.20 28.93 12.10
N ALA A 472 -18.37 29.41 12.54
CA ALA A 472 -18.94 29.05 13.82
C ALA A 472 -19.54 27.64 13.78
N ILE A 473 -20.28 27.30 12.72
CA ILE A 473 -20.81 25.94 12.50
C ILE A 473 -19.66 24.91 12.51
N ARG A 474 -18.56 25.22 11.82
CA ARG A 474 -17.33 24.41 11.82
C ARG A 474 -16.82 24.13 13.24
N LYS A 475 -16.76 25.16 14.08
CA LYS A 475 -16.25 25.05 15.46
C LYS A 475 -17.18 24.23 16.36
N VAL A 476 -18.50 24.35 16.16
CA VAL A 476 -19.51 23.61 16.94
C VAL A 476 -19.54 22.13 16.60
N LEU A 477 -19.45 21.79 15.30
CA LEU A 477 -19.55 20.41 14.83
C LEU A 477 -18.21 19.68 14.74
N GLY A 478 -17.09 20.39 14.82
CA GLY A 478 -15.76 19.79 14.65
C GLY A 478 -15.46 19.34 13.21
N CYS A 479 -16.26 19.77 12.24
CA CYS A 479 -16.13 19.40 10.82
C CYS A 479 -15.10 20.27 10.08
N SER A 480 -14.71 19.85 8.87
CA SER A 480 -13.89 20.70 7.99
C SER A 480 -14.71 21.85 7.41
N ARG A 481 -14.07 23.00 7.11
CA ARG A 481 -14.73 24.17 6.49
C ARG A 481 -15.44 23.80 5.18
N ARG A 482 -14.78 22.97 4.36
CA ARG A 482 -15.30 22.52 3.06
C ARG A 482 -16.54 21.65 3.22
N LEU A 483 -16.61 20.80 4.26
CA LEU A 483 -17.78 19.97 4.55
C LEU A 483 -18.98 20.84 4.95
N VAL A 484 -18.76 21.86 5.78
CA VAL A 484 -19.82 22.79 6.20
C VAL A 484 -20.33 23.61 5.02
N GLU A 485 -19.44 24.22 4.22
CA GLU A 485 -19.82 25.00 3.03
C GLU A 485 -20.66 24.17 2.06
N LYS A 486 -20.33 22.89 1.92
CA LYS A 486 -21.05 21.96 1.06
C LYS A 486 -22.47 21.69 1.55
N HIS A 487 -22.66 21.36 2.82
CA HIS A 487 -23.98 21.13 3.39
C HIS A 487 -24.82 22.41 3.43
N VAL A 488 -24.20 23.59 3.60
CA VAL A 488 -24.89 24.88 3.47
C VAL A 488 -25.41 25.10 2.05
N ASN A 489 -24.64 24.72 1.02
CA ASN A 489 -25.10 24.80 -0.36
C ASN A 489 -26.26 23.84 -0.63
N LEU A 490 -26.19 22.59 -0.15
CA LEU A 490 -27.30 21.63 -0.24
C LEU A 490 -28.55 22.15 0.49
N TYR A 491 -28.38 22.75 1.68
CA TYR A 491 -29.48 23.37 2.41
C TYR A 491 -30.16 24.47 1.57
N ARG A 492 -29.38 25.36 0.94
CA ARG A 492 -29.92 26.42 0.08
C ARG A 492 -30.67 25.87 -1.13
N GLU A 493 -30.15 24.81 -1.74
CA GLU A 493 -30.78 24.12 -2.88
C GLU A 493 -32.14 23.51 -2.48
N PHE A 494 -32.21 22.87 -1.31
CA PHE A 494 -33.42 22.22 -0.81
C PHE A 494 -34.33 23.11 0.07
N SER A 495 -34.06 24.42 0.14
CA SER A 495 -34.89 25.39 0.87
C SER A 495 -36.18 25.79 0.15
N GLY A 496 -36.45 25.22 -1.04
CA GLY A 496 -37.65 25.50 -1.83
C GLY A 496 -38.94 24.87 -1.26
N PRO A 497 -40.11 25.33 -1.71
CA PRO A 497 -41.42 24.84 -1.24
C PRO A 497 -41.63 23.34 -1.50
N ASP A 498 -41.04 22.80 -2.56
CA ASP A 498 -41.18 21.39 -2.95
C ASP A 498 -40.57 20.42 -1.93
N HIS A 499 -39.58 20.86 -1.16
CA HIS A 499 -38.86 20.03 -0.18
C HIS A 499 -39.21 20.37 1.28
N ALA A 500 -40.21 21.23 1.52
CA ALA A 500 -40.57 21.71 2.86
C ALA A 500 -40.91 20.57 3.84
N PHE A 501 -41.60 19.53 3.37
CA PHE A 501 -41.94 18.37 4.19
C PHE A 501 -40.71 17.57 4.63
N MET A 502 -39.77 17.34 3.72
CA MET A 502 -38.54 16.61 4.02
C MET A 502 -37.61 17.46 4.91
N MET A 503 -37.53 18.78 4.69
CA MET A 503 -36.84 19.69 5.59
C MET A 503 -37.41 19.66 7.01
N ALA A 504 -38.73 19.55 7.18
CA ALA A 504 -39.32 19.40 8.51
C ALA A 504 -38.87 18.10 9.20
N LYS A 505 -38.66 17.00 8.46
CA LYS A 505 -38.07 15.76 9.02
C LYS A 505 -36.60 15.94 9.40
N VAL A 506 -35.82 16.60 8.54
CA VAL A 506 -34.41 16.92 8.82
C VAL A 506 -34.27 17.74 10.11
N ARG A 507 -35.15 18.72 10.33
CA ARG A 507 -35.20 19.50 11.59
C ARG A 507 -35.44 18.62 12.81
N ARG A 508 -36.47 17.76 12.76
CA ARG A 508 -36.77 16.82 13.85
C ARG A 508 -35.60 15.90 14.14
N LEU A 509 -34.88 15.46 13.11
CA LEU A 509 -33.69 14.63 13.25
C LEU A 509 -32.55 15.36 13.97
N ALA A 510 -32.34 16.64 13.68
CA ALA A 510 -31.37 17.47 14.40
C ALA A 510 -31.78 17.71 15.87
N GLU A 511 -33.05 17.99 16.12
CA GLU A 511 -33.61 18.21 17.46
C GLU A 511 -33.56 16.96 18.35
N ALA A 512 -33.77 15.77 17.76
CA ALA A 512 -33.67 14.49 18.46
C ALA A 512 -32.23 14.13 18.85
N HIS A 513 -31.22 14.72 18.20
CA HIS A 513 -29.80 14.42 18.40
C HIS A 513 -28.95 15.68 18.66
N PRO A 514 -29.18 16.39 19.79
CA PRO A 514 -28.48 17.61 20.12
C PRO A 514 -26.97 17.38 20.28
N VAL A 515 -26.18 18.35 19.81
CA VAL A 515 -24.70 18.31 19.91
C VAL A 515 -24.31 18.34 21.39
N LYS A 516 -23.80 17.22 21.93
CA LYS A 516 -23.30 17.15 23.30
C LYS A 516 -22.09 18.07 23.46
N LYS A 517 -22.19 19.09 24.32
CA LYS A 517 -21.06 19.93 24.76
C LYS A 517 -19.99 19.00 25.35
N LYS A 518 -18.81 18.92 24.74
CA LYS A 518 -17.61 18.46 25.47
C LYS A 518 -17.39 19.46 26.61
N GLN A 519 -17.69 19.05 27.84
CA GLN A 519 -17.29 19.79 29.02
C GLN A 519 -15.77 19.84 29.02
N HIS A 520 -15.19 21.02 28.75
CA HIS A 520 -13.81 21.27 29.13
C HIS A 520 -13.80 21.22 30.66
N ALA A 521 -13.15 20.19 31.21
CA ALA A 521 -12.74 20.20 32.60
C ALA A 521 -11.90 21.47 32.80
N LYS A 522 -12.42 22.42 33.57
CA LYS A 522 -11.60 23.44 34.20
C LYS A 522 -10.84 22.71 35.30
N GLU A 523 -9.55 22.52 35.09
CA GLU A 523 -8.62 22.28 36.19
C GLU A 523 -8.37 23.66 36.84
N GLU A 524 -8.82 23.80 38.09
CA GLU A 524 -8.39 24.83 39.04
C GLU A 524 -7.01 24.48 39.60
#